data_AF-A0A3Q3EKT7-F1
#
_entry.id   AF-A0A3Q3EKT7-F1
#
_cell.length_a   1.000
_cell.length_b   1.000
_cell.length_c   1.000
_cell.angle_alpha   90.00
_cell.angle_beta   90.00
_cell.angle_gamma   90.00
#
_symmetry.space_group_name_H-M   'P 1'
#
loop_
_entity.id
_entity.type
_entity.pdbx_description
1 polymer ?
#
loop_
_entity_poly.entity_id
_entity_poly.type
_entity_poly.pdbx_seq_one_letter_code
_entity_poly.pdbx_strand_id
1 'polypeptide(L)'
;LCGAAHVVANDIDPMAAVATHMNSELNGLQPPVCLTHNIMGSPPAAFHLILLGDIWLNRCMETHGTKVLIGDPGRAQFEEHAIRRLLRPLAQFELPDSVREENYGLSCSGVWSYTPEL
;
A
#
# COMPACT_ATOMS: atom_id res chain seq x y z
N LEU A 1 3.26 16.57 -0.61
CA LEU A 1 2.48 15.73 -1.54
C LEU A 1 3.16 15.68 -2.88
N CYS A 2 3.41 14.48 -3.41
CA CYS A 2 4.12 14.26 -4.68
C CYS A 2 3.30 14.57 -5.95
N GLY A 3 2.31 15.49 -5.87
CA GLY A 3 1.66 16.08 -7.04
C GLY A 3 0.76 15.15 -7.88
N ALA A 4 0.20 14.08 -7.29
CA ALA A 4 -0.76 13.25 -8.01
C ALA A 4 -2.00 14.07 -8.41
N ALA A 5 -2.40 14.02 -9.68
CA ALA A 5 -3.56 14.75 -10.19
C ALA A 5 -4.89 14.18 -9.64
N HIS A 6 -4.95 12.87 -9.45
CA HIS A 6 -6.11 12.16 -8.90
C HIS A 6 -5.65 11.08 -7.94
N VAL A 7 -6.35 10.96 -6.81
CA VAL A 7 -6.09 9.95 -5.78
C VAL A 7 -7.39 9.24 -5.45
N VAL A 8 -7.31 7.91 -5.37
CA VAL A 8 -8.38 7.04 -4.90
C VAL A 8 -7.84 6.27 -3.70
N ALA A 9 -8.55 6.31 -2.58
CA ALA A 9 -8.30 5.47 -1.43
C ALA A 9 -9.23 4.26 -1.50
N ASN A 10 -8.69 3.07 -1.29
CA ASN A 10 -9.49 1.85 -1.35
C ASN A 10 -9.23 0.99 -0.11
N ASP A 11 -10.31 0.64 0.58
CA ASP A 11 -10.32 -0.36 1.65
C ASP A 11 -11.65 -1.11 1.57
N ILE A 12 -11.74 -2.37 1.98
CA ILE A 12 -13.03 -3.07 2.02
C ILE A 12 -13.86 -2.68 3.25
N ASP A 13 -13.23 -2.11 4.27
CA ASP A 13 -13.90 -1.62 5.46
C ASP A 13 -14.46 -0.19 5.23
N PRO A 14 -15.78 0.00 5.28
CA PRO A 14 -16.36 1.34 5.16
C PRO A 14 -15.91 2.31 6.27
N MET A 15 -15.49 1.82 7.44
CA MET A 15 -14.94 2.67 8.49
C MET A 15 -13.60 3.28 8.09
N ALA A 16 -12.79 2.58 7.30
CA ALA A 16 -11.54 3.12 6.78
C ALA A 16 -11.75 4.31 5.84
N ALA A 17 -12.89 4.38 5.12
CA ALA A 17 -13.25 5.57 4.35
C ALA A 17 -13.48 6.79 5.25
N VAL A 18 -14.17 6.61 6.39
CA VAL A 18 -14.38 7.68 7.38
C VAL A 18 -13.04 8.14 7.96
N ALA A 19 -12.19 7.20 8.37
CA ALA A 19 -10.86 7.51 8.89
C ALA A 19 -9.99 8.24 7.85
N THR A 20 -10.08 7.85 6.58
CA THR A 20 -9.38 8.52 5.47
C THR A 20 -9.81 9.97 5.32
N HIS A 21 -11.12 10.25 5.42
CA HIS A 21 -11.63 11.62 5.37
C HIS A 21 -11.12 12.45 6.56
N MET A 22 -11.25 11.93 7.78
CA MET A 22 -10.77 12.61 8.99
C MET A 22 -9.26 12.90 8.91
N ASN A 23 -8.46 11.93 8.45
CA ASN A 23 -7.02 12.12 8.27
C ASN A 23 -6.69 13.15 7.20
N SER A 24 -7.47 13.21 6.12
CA SER A 24 -7.30 14.22 5.07
C SER A 24 -7.58 15.62 5.62
N GLU A 25 -8.68 15.80 6.34
CA GLU A 25 -9.05 17.07 6.97
C GLU A 25 -8.00 17.54 7.98
N LEU A 26 -7.51 16.64 8.85
CA LEU A 26 -6.46 16.94 9.83
C LEU A 26 -5.15 17.39 9.18
N ASN A 27 -4.88 16.94 7.95
CA ASN A 27 -3.69 17.33 7.17
C ASN A 27 -3.96 18.50 6.20
N GLY A 28 -5.15 19.12 6.24
CA GLY A 28 -5.53 20.21 5.35
C GLY A 28 -5.67 19.78 3.88
N LEU A 29 -5.97 18.51 3.63
CA LEU A 29 -6.11 17.92 2.30
C LEU A 29 -7.58 17.76 1.93
N GLN A 30 -7.87 17.89 0.64
CA GLN A 30 -9.17 17.47 0.11
C GLN A 30 -9.26 15.95 0.19
N PRO A 31 -10.32 15.38 0.80
CA PRO A 31 -10.49 13.94 0.87
C PRO A 31 -10.53 13.31 -0.53
N PRO A 32 -9.81 12.19 -0.76
CA PRO A 32 -9.88 11.47 -2.03
C PRO A 32 -11.22 10.77 -2.19
N VAL A 33 -11.48 10.27 -3.40
CA VAL A 33 -12.57 9.31 -3.60
C VAL A 33 -12.23 8.04 -2.82
N CYS A 34 -13.16 7.59 -1.96
CA CYS A 34 -13.02 6.34 -1.23
C CYS A 34 -13.86 5.23 -1.88
N LEU A 35 -13.22 4.11 -2.19
CA LEU A 35 -13.88 2.88 -2.61
C LEU A 35 -13.93 1.91 -1.44
N THR A 36 -15.12 1.41 -1.12
CA THR A 36 -15.37 0.50 0.01
C THR A 36 -15.65 -0.93 -0.45
N HIS A 37 -15.07 -1.35 -1.57
CA HIS A 37 -15.28 -2.67 -2.16
C HIS A 37 -13.95 -3.26 -2.63
N ASN A 38 -13.93 -4.57 -2.85
CA ASN A 38 -12.71 -5.24 -3.26
C ASN A 38 -12.41 -4.98 -4.74
N ILE A 39 -11.37 -4.19 -5.02
CA ILE A 39 -10.87 -3.93 -6.38
C ILE A 39 -9.74 -4.89 -6.80
N MET A 40 -9.25 -5.77 -5.91
CA MET A 40 -8.13 -6.67 -6.20
C MET A 40 -8.51 -7.73 -7.24
N GLY A 41 -7.81 -7.72 -8.37
CA GLY A 41 -8.07 -8.62 -9.51
C GLY A 41 -9.23 -8.17 -10.41
N SER A 42 -9.77 -6.96 -10.19
CA SER A 42 -10.57 -6.29 -11.21
C SER A 42 -9.66 -5.89 -12.38
N PRO A 43 -10.20 -5.75 -13.61
CA PRO A 43 -9.43 -5.20 -14.73
C PRO A 43 -8.77 -3.90 -14.27
N PRO A 44 -7.49 -3.66 -14.63
CA PRO A 44 -6.78 -2.49 -14.14
C PRO A 44 -7.58 -1.24 -14.54
N ALA A 45 -8.16 -0.58 -13.54
CA ALA A 45 -8.44 0.83 -13.67
C ALA A 45 -7.11 1.50 -14.05
N ALA A 46 -7.15 2.48 -14.96
CA ALA A 46 -5.96 3.11 -15.54
C ALA A 46 -5.19 3.97 -14.52
N PHE A 47 -4.67 3.34 -13.47
CA PHE A 47 -3.81 3.95 -12.48
C PHE A 47 -2.38 3.95 -13.00
N HIS A 48 -1.69 5.08 -12.90
CA HIS A 48 -0.26 5.13 -13.21
C HIS A 48 0.58 4.52 -12.07
N LEU A 49 0.06 4.59 -10.83
CA LEU A 49 0.71 4.16 -9.61
C LEU A 49 -0.31 3.58 -8.64
N ILE A 50 0.00 2.42 -8.07
CA ILE A 50 -0.73 1.82 -6.95
C ILE A 50 0.21 1.70 -5.77
N LEU A 51 -0.25 2.16 -4.62
CA LEU A 51 0.45 2.05 -3.33
C LEU A 51 -0.30 1.05 -2.47
N LEU A 52 0.43 0.05 -1.98
CA LEU A 52 -0.08 -1.04 -1.18
C LEU A 52 0.61 -0.99 0.17
N GLY A 53 -0.14 -0.75 1.24
CA GLY A 53 0.41 -0.72 2.60
C GLY A 53 -0.18 -1.85 3.42
N ASP A 54 0.66 -2.68 4.02
CA ASP A 54 0.25 -3.70 4.99
C ASP A 54 -0.88 -4.64 4.51
N ILE A 55 -0.85 -5.03 3.22
CA ILE A 55 -1.86 -5.90 2.62
C ILE A 55 -1.34 -7.28 2.27
N TRP A 56 -2.23 -8.26 2.39
CA TRP A 56 -2.01 -9.62 1.90
C TRP A 56 -2.27 -9.71 0.39
N LEU A 57 -1.19 -9.86 -0.38
CA LEU A 57 -1.26 -10.07 -1.82
C LEU A 57 -1.53 -11.54 -2.16
N ASN A 58 -2.79 -11.98 -1.99
CA ASN A 58 -3.20 -13.35 -2.37
C ASN A 58 -3.33 -13.56 -3.89
N ARG A 59 -3.32 -12.49 -4.70
CA ARG A 59 -3.42 -12.58 -6.16
C ARG A 59 -2.45 -11.63 -6.84
N CYS A 60 -1.81 -12.11 -7.90
CA CYS A 60 -1.01 -11.27 -8.80
C CYS A 60 -1.89 -10.16 -9.36
N MET A 61 -1.45 -8.91 -9.20
CA MET A 61 -2.09 -7.79 -9.87
C MET A 61 -1.65 -7.78 -11.33
N GLU A 62 -2.60 -7.75 -12.25
CA GLU A 62 -2.31 -7.40 -13.63
C GLU A 62 -1.91 -5.94 -13.69
N THR A 63 -0.63 -5.67 -13.91
CA THR A 63 -0.13 -4.30 -13.82
C THR A 63 -0.26 -3.50 -15.11
N HIS A 64 -0.28 -4.10 -16.30
CA HIS A 64 -0.46 -3.42 -17.62
C HIS A 64 0.01 -1.94 -17.65
N GLY A 65 1.29 -1.68 -17.38
CA GLY A 65 1.88 -0.32 -17.39
C GLY A 65 1.75 0.49 -16.10
N THR A 66 1.06 -0.03 -15.10
CA THR A 66 0.91 0.53 -13.75
C THR A 66 2.13 0.21 -12.90
N LYS A 67 2.71 1.23 -12.26
CA LYS A 67 3.74 1.01 -11.24
C LYS A 67 3.08 0.59 -9.93
N VAL A 68 3.60 -0.44 -9.27
CA VAL A 68 3.09 -0.88 -7.96
C VAL A 68 4.21 -0.81 -6.92
N LEU A 69 3.94 -0.10 -5.83
CA LEU A 69 4.82 -0.01 -4.67
C LEU A 69 4.15 -0.64 -3.45
N ILE A 70 4.92 -1.42 -2.70
CA ILE A 70 4.46 -2.10 -1.50
C ILE A 70 5.26 -1.57 -0.31
N GLY A 71 4.58 -1.25 0.79
CA GLY A 71 5.15 -0.91 2.08
C GLY A 71 4.74 -1.93 3.14
N ASP A 72 5.72 -2.44 3.88
CA ASP A 72 5.58 -3.52 4.87
C ASP A 72 6.75 -3.42 5.87
N PRO A 73 6.55 -3.74 7.17
CA PRO A 73 7.61 -3.74 8.16
C PRO A 73 8.48 -5.02 8.19
N GLY A 74 8.26 -5.96 7.27
CA GLY A 74 8.92 -7.26 7.26
C GLY A 74 8.21 -8.28 8.15
N ARG A 75 6.86 -8.30 8.13
CA ARG A 75 6.10 -9.28 8.92
C ARG A 75 6.35 -10.69 8.38
N ALA A 76 6.28 -11.70 9.26
CA ALA A 76 6.55 -13.10 8.88
C ALA A 76 5.72 -13.53 7.65
N GLN A 77 4.45 -13.11 7.57
CA GLN A 77 3.57 -13.43 6.44
C GLN A 77 4.07 -12.83 5.13
N PHE A 78 4.67 -11.63 5.17
CA PHE A 78 5.27 -10.99 3.99
C PHE A 78 6.61 -11.63 3.62
N GLU A 79 7.46 -11.88 4.63
CA GLU A 79 8.80 -12.47 4.46
C GLU A 79 8.75 -13.87 3.83
N GLU A 80 7.75 -14.68 4.19
CA GLU A 80 7.53 -16.04 3.70
C GLU A 80 6.76 -16.09 2.36
N HIS A 81 6.16 -14.98 1.94
CA HIS A 81 5.29 -14.97 0.76
C HIS A 81 6.09 -15.07 -0.55
N ALA A 82 5.63 -15.92 -1.47
CA ALA A 82 6.28 -16.15 -2.77
C ALA A 82 6.42 -14.88 -3.62
N ILE A 83 5.55 -13.88 -3.41
CA ILE A 83 5.58 -12.60 -4.12
C ILE A 83 6.92 -11.87 -3.95
N ARG A 84 7.67 -12.09 -2.86
CA ARG A 84 8.95 -11.42 -2.63
C ARG A 84 9.98 -11.66 -3.73
N ARG A 85 9.89 -12.78 -4.45
CA ARG A 85 10.75 -13.06 -5.61
C ARG A 85 10.51 -12.06 -6.74
N LEU A 86 9.31 -11.50 -6.82
CA LEU A 86 8.88 -10.50 -7.77
C LEU A 86 9.05 -9.07 -7.22
N LEU A 87 9.73 -8.88 -6.09
CA LEU A 87 9.89 -7.57 -5.45
C LEU A 87 11.34 -7.10 -5.49
N ARG A 88 11.54 -5.85 -5.93
CA ARG A 88 12.82 -5.16 -5.83
C ARG A 88 12.79 -4.15 -4.67
N PRO A 89 13.69 -4.23 -3.68
CA PRO A 89 13.75 -3.24 -2.60
C PRO A 89 14.11 -1.86 -3.16
N LEU A 90 13.46 -0.81 -2.65
CA LEU A 90 13.67 0.58 -3.04
C LEU A 90 14.15 1.46 -1.89
N ALA A 91 13.60 1.28 -0.69
CA ALA A 91 13.95 2.09 0.47
C ALA A 91 13.65 1.35 1.77
N GLN A 92 14.25 1.82 2.85
CA GLN A 92 13.99 1.36 4.22
C GLN A 92 13.99 2.57 5.15
N PHE A 93 13.08 2.56 6.12
CA PHE A 93 12.87 3.63 7.08
C PHE A 93 12.82 3.05 8.49
N GLU A 94 13.46 3.72 9.44
CA GLU A 94 13.35 3.36 10.85
C GLU A 94 11.98 3.75 11.39
N LEU A 95 11.39 2.88 12.21
CA LEU A 95 10.11 3.11 12.86
C LEU A 95 10.32 3.84 14.21
N PRO A 96 9.54 4.89 14.52
CA PRO A 96 9.55 5.50 15.85
C PRO A 96 9.20 4.49 16.94
N ASP A 97 9.70 4.69 18.16
CA ASP A 97 9.49 3.75 19.28
C ASP A 97 8.01 3.43 19.54
N SER A 98 7.12 4.42 19.45
CA SER A 98 5.68 4.21 19.58
C SER A 98 5.11 3.22 18.55
N VAL A 99 5.64 3.21 17.33
CA VAL A 99 5.20 2.33 16.23
C VAL A 99 5.83 0.93 16.37
N ARG A 100 7.02 0.82 16.98
CA ARG A 100 7.70 -0.45 17.22
C ARG A 100 6.90 -1.33 18.18
N GLU A 101 6.31 -0.74 19.22
CA GLU A 101 5.45 -1.45 20.16
C GLU A 101 4.22 -2.06 19.47
N GLU A 102 3.60 -1.30 18.55
CA GLU A 102 2.45 -1.73 17.76
C GLU A 102 2.81 -2.79 16.71
N ASN A 103 4.08 -2.87 16.29
CA ASN A 103 4.57 -3.80 15.27
C ASN A 103 5.46 -4.91 15.83
N TYR A 104 5.17 -5.37 17.06
CA TYR A 104 5.85 -6.52 17.70
C TYR A 104 7.38 -6.39 17.77
N GLY A 105 7.89 -5.17 17.91
CA GLY A 105 9.32 -4.86 18.02
C GLY A 105 10.05 -4.68 16.68
N LEU A 106 9.37 -4.80 15.54
CA LEU A 106 9.96 -4.48 14.24
C LEU A 106 10.42 -3.01 14.23
N SER A 107 11.70 -2.79 13.94
CA SER A 107 12.34 -1.46 14.03
C SER A 107 12.41 -0.71 12.71
N CYS A 108 12.03 -1.34 11.60
CA CYS A 108 12.14 -0.77 10.27
C CYS A 108 10.94 -1.14 9.40
N SER A 109 10.66 -0.31 8.41
CA SER A 109 9.75 -0.63 7.31
C SER A 109 10.42 -0.41 5.96
N GLY A 110 10.19 -1.35 5.06
CA GLY A 110 10.71 -1.32 3.70
C GLY A 110 9.67 -0.81 2.70
N VAL A 111 10.17 -0.35 1.56
CA VAL A 111 9.39 -0.08 0.36
C VAL A 111 9.96 -0.91 -0.78
N TRP A 112 9.09 -1.61 -1.50
CA TRP A 112 9.45 -2.48 -2.62
C TRP A 112 8.69 -2.09 -3.88
N SER A 113 9.35 -2.23 -5.03
CA SER A 113 8.70 -2.18 -6.34
C SER A 113 8.30 -3.59 -6.75
N TYR A 114 7.06 -3.77 -7.18
CA TYR A 114 6.67 -5.02 -7.84
C TYR A 114 7.19 -5.04 -9.27
N THR A 115 7.89 -6.11 -9.62
CA THR A 115 8.50 -6.38 -10.92
C THR A 115 8.15 -7.82 -11.31
N PRO A 116 6.97 -8.05 -11.94
CA PRO A 116 6.66 -9.37 -12.46
C PRO A 116 7.72 -9.73 -13.51
N GLU A 117 8.30 -10.92 -13.41
CA GLU A 117 9.20 -11.45 -14.43
C GLU A 117 8.44 -11.45 -15.77
N LEU A 118 9.08 -10.93 -16.83
CA LEU A 118 8.56 -10.93 -18.20
C LEU A 118 8.43 -12.35 -18.75
#